data_AF-A0A6B9FR08-F1
#
_entry.id   AF-A0A6B9FR08-F1
#
_cell.length_a   1.000
_cell.length_b   1.000
_cell.length_c   1.000
_cell.angle_alpha   90.00
_cell.angle_beta   90.00
_cell.angle_gamma   90.00
#
_symmetry.space_group_name_H-M   'P 1'
#
loop_
_entity.id
_entity.type
_entity.pdbx_description
1 polymer ?
#
loop_
_entity_poly.entity_id
_entity_poly.type
_entity_poly.pdbx_seq_one_letter_code
_entity_poly.pdbx_strand_id
1 'polypeptide(L)'
;MSSVSERTARHQRIMGPLLVAAILFGLAGLPIAVWLDLRGLSERMLATQAVETGRIIDQMRSFYASDVVQAVNGATGRVVTTHDYKGVPNAIPIPATLSLELGDRISGGDGAVKYRFVSDLPFKDRKPHELDAFEAAALADLRAHPQTNFVSETTGSIFDRQVRIAAPIRMESACVRCHNAHPLSPKTDWKVGDVRGIQEIVLRQPIAANVLAFKYLLGYFILAALAGTTFLLLQARQSRLIDRMNRELTESNGFLAAISVQIAKYISPQVYKSIFSGERDVSVATERKKLTIFFSDIKDFTATTERLQPEELTALLNEYLTEMTAIALKHGGTVDKYIGDAMLVFFGDPETRGVREDAQACVRMAIEMQKRLGQLNARWRRAGIERPFQARIGINTGYCNVGNFGSDDRMDYTIIGAEANLAARLQSVAAPGGITLSYETYALVSDIVRAGPQEPIRMKGISREVVPYAIEGDLAAEAPETVFSEHARGIDFYIDVDALEADGAARLRKRLLETLAAVDRRMTGSGAPSPEPQPGALQPAAAG
;
A
#
# COMPACT_ATOMS: atom_id res chain seq x y z
N MET A 1 3.23 7.76 -9.44
CA MET A 1 3.38 6.28 -9.47
C MET A 1 2.66 5.58 -8.31
N SER A 2 2.40 6.22 -7.16
CA SER A 2 1.67 5.62 -6.01
C SER A 2 0.19 5.30 -6.28
N SER A 3 -0.53 6.16 -7.01
CA SER A 3 -1.98 6.01 -7.21
C SER A 3 -2.38 4.83 -8.12
N VAL A 4 -1.48 4.39 -9.00
CA VAL A 4 -1.71 3.24 -9.88
C VAL A 4 -1.48 1.93 -9.12
N SER A 5 -0.49 1.90 -8.23
CA SER A 5 -0.16 0.75 -7.38
C SER A 5 -1.24 0.48 -6.32
N GLU A 6 -1.84 1.52 -5.73
CA GLU A 6 -2.95 1.36 -4.80
C GLU A 6 -4.24 0.86 -5.47
N ARG A 7 -4.52 1.33 -6.69
CA ARG A 7 -5.69 0.86 -7.45
C ARG A 7 -5.55 -0.60 -7.85
N THR A 8 -4.38 -1.04 -8.32
CA THR A 8 -4.14 -2.45 -8.68
C THR A 8 -4.17 -3.36 -7.45
N ALA A 9 -3.58 -2.94 -6.32
CA ALA A 9 -3.62 -3.69 -5.06
C ALA A 9 -5.05 -3.83 -4.50
N ARG A 10 -5.86 -2.76 -4.57
CA ARG A 10 -7.27 -2.80 -4.14
C ARG A 10 -8.14 -3.63 -5.08
N HIS A 11 -7.88 -3.58 -6.38
CA HIS A 11 -8.59 -4.40 -7.37
C HIS A 11 -8.31 -5.90 -7.15
N GLN A 12 -7.04 -6.29 -6.94
CA GLN A 12 -6.69 -7.68 -6.62
C GLN A 12 -7.27 -8.17 -5.28
N ARG A 13 -7.32 -7.32 -4.24
CA ARG A 13 -7.92 -7.68 -2.94
C ARG A 13 -9.43 -7.96 -2.99
N ILE A 14 -10.16 -7.32 -3.90
CA ILE A 14 -11.63 -7.45 -4.01
C ILE A 14 -12.02 -8.48 -5.09
N MET A 15 -11.30 -8.49 -6.22
CA MET A 15 -11.57 -9.42 -7.32
C MET A 15 -11.23 -10.87 -6.99
N GLY A 16 -10.17 -11.12 -6.21
CA GLY A 16 -9.77 -12.48 -5.83
C GLY A 16 -10.87 -13.25 -5.08
N PRO A 17 -11.40 -12.72 -3.96
CA PRO A 17 -12.49 -13.34 -3.21
C PRO A 17 -13.79 -13.46 -4.01
N LEU A 18 -14.12 -12.45 -4.83
CA LEU A 18 -15.31 -12.49 -5.69
C LEU A 18 -15.20 -13.56 -6.77
N LEU A 19 -14.03 -13.72 -7.39
CA LEU A 19 -13.79 -14.77 -8.39
C LEU A 19 -13.87 -16.17 -7.74
N VAL A 20 -13.30 -16.33 -6.54
CA VAL A 20 -13.39 -17.57 -5.76
C VAL A 20 -14.84 -17.88 -5.41
N ALA A 21 -15.59 -16.89 -4.92
CA ALA A 21 -17.01 -17.03 -4.60
C ALA A 21 -17.84 -17.37 -5.85
N ALA A 22 -17.56 -16.75 -7.00
CA ALA A 22 -18.23 -17.05 -8.26
C ALA A 22 -17.93 -18.47 -8.77
N ILE A 23 -16.68 -18.94 -8.63
CA ILE A 23 -16.28 -20.31 -8.97
C ILE A 23 -16.98 -21.31 -8.05
N LEU A 24 -17.00 -21.05 -6.74
CA LEU A 24 -17.69 -21.92 -5.77
C LEU A 24 -19.20 -21.95 -6.01
N PHE A 25 -19.81 -20.80 -6.31
CA PHE A 25 -21.22 -20.70 -6.68
C PHE A 25 -21.53 -21.46 -7.97
N GLY A 26 -20.66 -21.37 -8.99
CA GLY A 26 -20.78 -22.14 -10.22
C GLY A 26 -20.66 -23.66 -9.99
N LEU A 27 -19.68 -24.09 -9.20
CA LEU A 27 -19.46 -25.50 -8.88
C LEU A 27 -20.62 -26.12 -8.10
N ALA A 28 -21.28 -25.35 -7.22
CA ALA A 28 -22.44 -25.82 -6.46
C ALA A 28 -23.77 -25.66 -7.22
N GLY A 29 -23.94 -24.58 -7.97
CA GLY A 29 -25.19 -24.23 -8.65
C GLY A 29 -25.48 -25.07 -9.88
N LEU A 30 -24.46 -25.48 -10.64
CA LEU A 30 -24.65 -26.20 -11.90
C LEU A 30 -25.20 -27.62 -11.70
N PRO A 31 -24.73 -28.42 -10.71
CA PRO A 31 -25.35 -29.70 -10.39
C PRO A 31 -26.83 -29.58 -9.98
N ILE A 32 -27.18 -28.52 -9.23
CA ILE A 32 -28.56 -28.25 -8.81
C ILE A 32 -29.43 -27.89 -10.02
N ALA A 33 -28.92 -27.04 -10.93
CA ALA A 33 -29.64 -26.66 -12.14
C ALA A 33 -29.91 -27.88 -13.04
N VAL A 34 -28.90 -28.73 -13.24
CA VAL A 34 -29.05 -29.98 -14.01
C VAL A 34 -30.09 -30.90 -13.36
N TRP A 35 -30.07 -31.03 -12.03
CA TRP A 35 -31.06 -31.84 -11.31
C TRP A 35 -32.49 -31.34 -11.49
N LEU A 36 -32.71 -30.03 -11.39
CA LEU A 36 -34.04 -29.42 -11.58
C LEU A 36 -34.56 -29.63 -13.01
N ASP A 37 -33.69 -29.50 -14.01
CA ASP A 37 -34.06 -29.72 -15.41
C ASP A 37 -34.41 -31.18 -15.68
N LEU A 38 -33.58 -32.12 -15.20
CA LEU A 38 -33.83 -33.56 -15.31
C LEU A 38 -35.14 -33.97 -14.65
N ARG A 39 -35.45 -33.42 -13.48
CA ARG A 39 -36.72 -33.65 -12.80
C ARG A 39 -37.89 -33.15 -13.64
N GLY A 40 -37.80 -31.94 -14.19
CA GLY A 40 -38.84 -31.37 -15.05
C GLY A 40 -39.07 -32.20 -16.32
N LEU A 41 -38.01 -32.68 -16.96
CA LEU A 41 -38.08 -33.56 -18.12
C LEU A 41 -38.73 -34.91 -17.78
N SER A 42 -38.34 -35.54 -16.66
CA SER A 42 -38.91 -36.81 -16.20
C SER A 42 -40.41 -36.70 -15.91
N GLU A 43 -40.85 -35.64 -15.23
CA GLU A 43 -42.28 -35.41 -14.93
C GLU A 43 -43.12 -35.26 -16.21
N ARG A 44 -42.63 -34.51 -17.20
CA ARG A 44 -43.32 -34.36 -18.51
C ARG A 44 -43.38 -35.68 -19.27
N MET A 45 -42.31 -36.45 -19.24
CA MET A 45 -42.24 -37.76 -19.91
C MET A 45 -43.22 -38.75 -19.28
N LEU A 46 -43.28 -38.82 -17.94
CA LEU A 46 -44.20 -39.69 -17.21
C LEU A 46 -45.67 -39.31 -17.44
N ALA A 47 -46.00 -38.01 -17.40
CA ALA A 47 -47.35 -37.55 -17.68
C ALA A 47 -47.79 -37.91 -19.10
N THR A 48 -46.92 -37.67 -20.10
CA THR A 48 -47.20 -38.03 -21.49
C THR A 48 -47.40 -39.55 -21.62
N GLN A 49 -46.51 -40.35 -21.04
CA GLN A 49 -46.61 -41.81 -21.07
C GLN A 49 -47.89 -42.33 -20.41
N ALA A 50 -48.32 -41.73 -19.29
CA ALA A 50 -49.55 -42.11 -18.60
C ALA A 50 -50.80 -41.81 -19.44
N VAL A 51 -50.84 -40.65 -20.12
CA VAL A 51 -51.94 -40.30 -21.04
C VAL A 51 -51.98 -41.27 -22.22
N GLU A 52 -50.84 -41.56 -22.84
CA GLU A 52 -50.76 -42.51 -23.97
C GLU A 52 -51.20 -43.92 -23.56
N THR A 53 -50.73 -44.40 -22.42
CA THR A 53 -51.15 -45.70 -21.86
C THR A 53 -52.64 -45.72 -21.59
N GLY A 54 -53.21 -44.63 -21.05
CA GLY A 54 -54.64 -44.49 -20.84
C GLY A 54 -55.46 -44.53 -22.11
N ARG A 55 -54.97 -43.87 -23.17
CA ARG A 55 -55.63 -43.92 -24.48
C ARG A 55 -55.64 -45.34 -25.05
N ILE A 56 -54.54 -46.08 -24.94
CA ILE A 56 -54.45 -47.47 -25.41
C ILE A 56 -55.47 -48.34 -24.67
N ILE A 57 -55.52 -48.25 -23.33
CA ILE A 57 -56.44 -49.05 -22.52
C ILE A 57 -57.90 -48.69 -22.83
N ASP A 58 -58.22 -47.40 -23.00
CA ASP A 58 -59.56 -46.95 -23.36
C ASP A 58 -59.98 -47.46 -24.74
N GLN A 59 -59.10 -47.36 -25.75
CA GLN A 59 -59.35 -47.88 -27.10
C GLN A 59 -59.56 -49.40 -27.08
N MET A 60 -58.78 -50.15 -26.31
CA MET A 60 -58.98 -51.60 -26.15
C MET A 60 -60.33 -51.91 -25.51
N ARG A 61 -60.72 -51.17 -24.46
CA ARG A 61 -62.00 -51.35 -23.76
C ARG A 61 -63.18 -51.01 -24.66
N SER A 62 -63.11 -49.89 -25.37
CA SER A 62 -64.16 -49.47 -26.31
C SER A 62 -64.30 -50.48 -27.45
N PHE A 63 -63.19 -50.89 -28.09
CA PHE A 63 -63.23 -51.96 -29.11
C PHE A 63 -63.85 -53.26 -28.58
N TYR A 64 -63.47 -53.71 -27.38
CA TYR A 64 -64.09 -54.89 -26.78
C TYR A 64 -65.60 -54.71 -26.55
N ALA A 65 -66.03 -53.53 -26.11
CA ALA A 65 -67.44 -53.24 -25.88
C ALA A 65 -68.27 -53.13 -27.17
N SER A 66 -67.78 -52.38 -28.17
CA SER A 66 -68.51 -52.08 -29.41
C SER A 66 -68.42 -53.18 -30.45
N ASP A 67 -67.31 -53.89 -30.54
CA ASP A 67 -67.07 -54.83 -31.65
C ASP A 67 -67.26 -56.28 -31.18
N VAL A 68 -66.79 -56.63 -29.96
CA VAL A 68 -66.87 -58.00 -29.44
C VAL A 68 -68.19 -58.24 -28.70
N VAL A 69 -68.45 -57.48 -27.64
CA VAL A 69 -69.63 -57.68 -26.77
C VAL A 69 -70.92 -57.39 -27.53
N GLN A 70 -70.95 -56.35 -28.37
CA GLN A 70 -72.13 -56.06 -29.20
C GLN A 70 -72.41 -57.18 -30.21
N ALA A 71 -71.40 -57.73 -30.88
CA ALA A 71 -71.58 -58.83 -31.82
C ALA A 71 -72.10 -60.09 -31.12
N VAL A 72 -71.57 -60.40 -29.93
CA VAL A 72 -72.03 -61.53 -29.10
C VAL A 72 -73.49 -61.35 -28.67
N ASN A 73 -73.87 -60.15 -28.23
CA ASN A 73 -75.25 -59.87 -27.81
C ASN A 73 -76.25 -59.82 -28.98
N GLY A 74 -75.78 -59.55 -30.21
CA GLY A 74 -76.61 -59.54 -31.43
C GLY A 74 -76.81 -60.92 -32.06
N ALA A 75 -76.00 -61.92 -31.70
CA ALA A 75 -76.10 -63.28 -32.22
C ALA A 75 -77.19 -64.09 -31.50
N THR A 76 -78.00 -64.85 -32.25
CA THR A 76 -79.02 -65.76 -31.70
C THR A 76 -78.41 -67.06 -31.18
N GLY A 77 -77.73 -67.01 -30.03
CA GLY A 77 -77.48 -68.20 -29.19
C GLY A 77 -76.14 -68.34 -28.44
N ARG A 78 -76.22 -69.11 -27.34
CA ARG A 78 -75.21 -69.76 -26.45
C ARG A 78 -74.17 -68.94 -25.69
N VAL A 79 -73.75 -67.76 -26.13
CA VAL A 79 -72.75 -66.99 -25.38
C VAL A 79 -73.40 -65.85 -24.60
N VAL A 80 -73.19 -65.83 -23.29
CA VAL A 80 -73.77 -64.81 -22.40
C VAL A 80 -72.70 -63.82 -21.95
N THR A 81 -73.00 -62.52 -22.05
CA THR A 81 -72.14 -61.50 -21.46
C THR A 81 -72.58 -61.27 -20.01
N THR A 82 -71.74 -61.66 -19.05
CA THR A 82 -72.07 -61.53 -17.63
C THR A 82 -70.84 -61.14 -16.82
N HIS A 83 -71.08 -60.62 -15.63
CA HIS A 83 -70.00 -60.29 -14.72
C HIS A 83 -69.39 -61.54 -14.06
N ASP A 84 -70.20 -62.57 -13.81
CA ASP A 84 -69.77 -63.87 -13.27
C ASP A 84 -69.48 -64.87 -14.40
N TYR A 85 -68.68 -64.45 -15.38
CA TYR A 85 -68.43 -65.25 -16.58
C TYR A 85 -67.64 -66.54 -16.29
N LYS A 86 -66.93 -66.59 -15.16
CA LYS A 86 -66.18 -67.78 -14.71
C LYS A 86 -67.11 -68.87 -14.17
N GLY A 87 -68.23 -68.49 -13.56
CA GLY A 87 -69.24 -69.42 -13.03
C GLY A 87 -70.28 -69.88 -14.05
N VAL A 88 -70.42 -69.17 -15.18
CA VAL A 88 -71.45 -69.44 -16.20
C VAL A 88 -70.82 -70.10 -17.44
N PRO A 89 -71.24 -71.32 -17.81
CA PRO A 89 -70.76 -71.97 -19.04
C PRO A 89 -71.04 -71.13 -20.29
N ASN A 90 -70.06 -71.05 -21.18
CA ASN A 90 -70.10 -70.24 -22.40
C ASN A 90 -70.34 -68.74 -22.14
N ALA A 91 -69.82 -68.18 -21.05
CA ALA A 91 -69.91 -66.75 -20.80
C ALA A 91 -68.60 -66.01 -21.07
N ILE A 92 -68.71 -64.74 -21.44
CA ILE A 92 -67.59 -63.80 -21.53
C ILE A 92 -67.81 -62.62 -20.57
N PRO A 93 -66.73 -61.98 -20.07
CA PRO A 93 -66.87 -60.86 -19.15
C PRO A 93 -67.55 -59.68 -19.82
N ILE A 94 -68.39 -58.97 -19.08
CA ILE A 94 -68.80 -57.60 -19.49
C ILE A 94 -67.59 -56.65 -19.50
N PRO A 95 -67.60 -55.55 -20.26
CA PRO A 95 -66.45 -54.64 -20.38
C PRO A 95 -65.91 -54.14 -19.02
N ALA A 96 -66.80 -53.87 -18.06
CA ALA A 96 -66.38 -53.46 -16.71
C ALA A 96 -65.64 -54.58 -15.94
N THR A 97 -66.02 -55.84 -16.13
CA THR A 97 -65.32 -56.98 -15.51
C THR A 97 -63.96 -57.21 -16.18
N LEU A 98 -63.88 -57.07 -17.51
CA LEU A 98 -62.61 -57.13 -18.23
C LEU A 98 -61.62 -56.07 -17.72
N SER A 99 -62.05 -54.82 -17.56
CA SER A 99 -61.20 -53.74 -17.04
C SER A 99 -60.70 -54.02 -15.63
N LEU A 100 -61.55 -54.55 -14.73
CA LEU A 100 -61.12 -54.91 -13.38
C LEU A 100 -60.05 -56.02 -13.40
N GLU A 101 -60.27 -57.10 -14.14
CA GLU A 101 -59.29 -58.19 -14.23
C GLU A 101 -57.99 -57.78 -14.93
N LEU A 102 -58.09 -56.91 -15.94
CA LEU A 102 -56.91 -56.34 -16.60
C LEU A 102 -56.12 -55.46 -15.63
N GLY A 103 -56.79 -54.72 -14.75
CA GLY A 103 -56.15 -53.94 -13.69
C GLY A 103 -55.40 -54.79 -12.68
N ASP A 104 -55.99 -55.90 -12.25
CA ASP A 104 -55.33 -56.84 -11.35
C ASP A 104 -54.07 -57.44 -12.02
N ARG A 105 -54.13 -57.76 -13.32
CA ARG A 105 -52.98 -58.29 -14.05
C ARG A 105 -51.88 -57.26 -14.29
N ILE A 106 -52.23 -56.04 -14.71
CA ILE A 106 -51.25 -54.97 -14.96
C ILE A 106 -50.58 -54.55 -13.64
N SER A 107 -51.38 -54.40 -12.58
CA SER A 107 -50.89 -53.96 -11.28
C SER A 107 -50.11 -55.02 -10.51
N GLY A 108 -50.20 -56.29 -10.91
CA GLY A 108 -49.47 -57.41 -10.32
C GLY A 108 -48.02 -57.60 -10.79
N GLY A 109 -47.55 -56.81 -11.77
CA GLY A 109 -46.15 -56.83 -12.25
C GLY A 109 -45.19 -56.04 -11.35
N ASP A 110 -44.10 -55.51 -11.94
CA ASP A 110 -43.01 -54.80 -11.22
C ASP A 110 -43.41 -53.47 -10.55
N GLY A 111 -44.70 -53.14 -10.50
CA GLY A 111 -45.24 -51.97 -9.81
C GLY A 111 -44.98 -50.61 -10.48
N ALA A 112 -44.35 -50.60 -11.67
CA ALA A 112 -44.08 -49.40 -12.45
C ALA A 112 -45.36 -48.78 -13.07
N VAL A 113 -46.33 -49.63 -13.40
CA VAL A 113 -47.66 -49.24 -13.91
C VAL A 113 -48.72 -49.88 -13.02
N LYS A 114 -49.67 -49.10 -12.52
CA LYS A 114 -50.90 -49.62 -11.92
C LYS A 114 -52.09 -49.09 -12.70
N TYR A 115 -53.06 -49.96 -12.93
CA TYR A 115 -54.33 -49.61 -13.56
C TYR A 115 -55.47 -49.96 -12.61
N ARG A 116 -56.35 -49.01 -12.36
CA ARG A 116 -57.54 -49.20 -11.54
C ARG A 116 -58.77 -48.69 -12.28
N PHE A 117 -59.83 -49.50 -12.28
CA PHE A 117 -61.15 -49.07 -12.66
C PHE A 117 -61.93 -48.81 -11.37
N VAL A 118 -62.35 -47.57 -11.13
CA VAL A 118 -63.10 -47.22 -9.91
C VAL A 118 -64.35 -46.43 -10.23
N SER A 119 -65.37 -46.64 -9.40
CA SER A 119 -66.67 -46.00 -9.49
C SER A 119 -67.29 -45.98 -8.10
N ASP A 120 -67.87 -44.85 -7.73
CA ASP A 120 -68.68 -44.64 -6.52
C ASP A 120 -70.07 -45.28 -6.62
N LEU A 121 -70.45 -45.77 -7.81
CA LEU A 121 -71.71 -46.43 -8.10
C LEU A 121 -71.49 -47.85 -8.65
N PRO A 122 -70.88 -48.77 -7.87
CA PRO A 122 -70.80 -50.18 -8.25
C PRO A 122 -72.18 -50.86 -8.14
N PHE A 123 -72.37 -51.98 -8.85
CA PHE A 123 -73.57 -52.80 -8.67
C PHE A 123 -73.70 -53.29 -7.23
N LYS A 124 -74.92 -53.46 -6.74
CA LYS A 124 -75.23 -53.80 -5.34
C LYS A 124 -74.62 -55.13 -4.86
N ASP A 125 -74.33 -56.03 -5.79
CA ASP A 125 -73.70 -57.34 -5.57
C ASP A 125 -72.16 -57.29 -5.59
N ARG A 126 -71.56 -56.11 -5.83
CA ARG A 126 -70.11 -55.92 -5.83
C ARG A 126 -69.64 -55.19 -4.58
N LYS A 127 -68.43 -55.54 -4.12
CA LYS A 127 -67.75 -54.79 -3.07
C LYS A 127 -67.57 -53.32 -3.53
N PRO A 128 -67.93 -52.32 -2.70
CA PRO A 128 -67.66 -50.92 -3.02
C PRO A 128 -66.18 -50.66 -3.25
N HIS A 129 -65.87 -49.78 -4.20
CA HIS A 129 -64.50 -49.29 -4.35
C HIS A 129 -64.20 -48.30 -3.24
N GLU A 130 -63.06 -48.47 -2.56
CA GLU A 130 -62.54 -47.49 -1.62
C GLU A 130 -61.81 -46.41 -2.43
N LEU A 131 -62.48 -45.27 -2.64
CA LEU A 131 -61.90 -44.12 -3.36
C LEU A 131 -61.01 -43.32 -2.41
N ASP A 132 -59.80 -43.01 -2.84
CA ASP A 132 -58.95 -42.05 -2.14
C ASP A 132 -59.31 -40.60 -2.49
N ALA A 133 -58.60 -39.64 -1.86
CA ALA A 133 -58.87 -38.22 -2.04
C ALA A 133 -58.71 -37.75 -3.50
N PHE A 134 -57.75 -38.30 -4.23
CA PHE A 134 -57.53 -37.98 -5.65
C PHE A 134 -58.63 -38.58 -6.51
N GLU A 135 -58.94 -39.87 -6.34
CA GLU A 135 -59.99 -40.57 -7.09
C GLU A 135 -61.36 -39.89 -6.89
N ALA A 136 -61.69 -39.51 -5.64
CA ALA A 136 -62.94 -38.82 -5.32
C ALA A 136 -63.02 -37.42 -5.96
N ALA A 137 -61.94 -36.63 -5.86
CA ALA A 137 -61.87 -35.29 -6.46
C ALA A 137 -61.92 -35.34 -7.99
N ALA A 138 -61.17 -36.26 -8.61
CA ALA A 138 -61.14 -36.44 -10.05
C ALA A 138 -62.50 -36.88 -10.61
N LEU A 139 -63.19 -37.80 -9.93
CA LEU A 139 -64.52 -38.24 -10.35
C LEU A 139 -65.56 -37.11 -10.27
N ALA A 140 -65.51 -36.29 -9.21
CA ALA A 140 -66.37 -35.12 -9.08
C ALA A 140 -66.09 -34.08 -10.19
N ASP A 141 -64.81 -33.78 -10.45
CA ASP A 141 -64.39 -32.82 -11.47
C ASP A 141 -64.79 -33.27 -12.89
N LEU A 142 -64.54 -34.53 -13.24
CA LEU A 142 -64.88 -35.07 -14.55
C LEU A 142 -66.39 -35.13 -14.81
N ARG A 143 -67.22 -35.23 -13.76
CA ARG A 143 -68.67 -35.11 -13.87
C ARG A 143 -69.12 -33.67 -14.03
N ALA A 144 -68.50 -32.73 -13.31
CA ALA A 144 -68.80 -31.31 -13.40
C ALA A 144 -68.33 -30.69 -14.73
N HIS A 145 -67.26 -31.22 -15.31
CA HIS A 145 -66.63 -30.72 -16.53
C HIS A 145 -66.57 -31.80 -17.62
N PRO A 146 -67.68 -32.04 -18.36
CA PRO A 146 -67.76 -33.13 -19.33
C PRO A 146 -66.73 -33.06 -20.48
N GLN A 147 -66.12 -31.91 -20.74
CA GLN A 147 -65.09 -31.73 -21.79
C GLN A 147 -63.68 -32.12 -21.34
N THR A 148 -63.47 -32.33 -20.03
CA THR A 148 -62.18 -32.74 -19.49
C THR A 148 -61.93 -34.21 -19.83
N ASN A 149 -60.79 -34.49 -20.46
CA ASN A 149 -60.42 -35.84 -20.90
C ASN A 149 -59.62 -36.62 -19.85
N PHE A 150 -58.97 -35.91 -18.93
CA PHE A 150 -58.29 -36.50 -17.78
C PHE A 150 -57.99 -35.46 -16.71
N VAL A 151 -57.80 -35.91 -15.48
CA VAL A 151 -57.24 -35.14 -14.35
C VAL A 151 -55.93 -35.82 -13.96
N SER A 152 -54.90 -35.04 -13.65
CA SER A 152 -53.60 -35.60 -13.23
C SER A 152 -53.15 -35.04 -11.89
N GLU A 153 -52.40 -35.85 -11.16
CA GLU A 153 -51.73 -35.49 -9.91
C GLU A 153 -50.30 -36.03 -9.94
N THR A 154 -49.34 -35.17 -9.60
CA THR A 154 -47.93 -35.55 -9.47
C THR A 154 -47.52 -35.52 -8.02
N THR A 155 -47.16 -36.67 -7.46
CA THR A 155 -46.74 -36.84 -6.07
C THR A 155 -45.35 -37.51 -5.98
N GLY A 156 -44.81 -37.64 -4.77
CA GLY A 156 -43.55 -38.33 -4.51
C GLY A 156 -42.45 -37.45 -3.90
N SER A 157 -41.26 -38.04 -3.74
CA SER A 157 -40.08 -37.44 -3.13
C SER A 157 -39.14 -36.82 -4.17
N ILE A 158 -37.99 -36.30 -3.72
CA ILE A 158 -36.92 -35.85 -4.61
C ILE A 158 -36.38 -36.99 -5.50
N PHE A 159 -36.38 -38.24 -5.05
CA PHE A 159 -35.77 -39.36 -5.78
C PHE A 159 -36.76 -40.34 -6.41
N ASP A 160 -38.04 -40.18 -6.13
CA ASP A 160 -39.09 -41.09 -6.56
C ASP A 160 -40.34 -40.27 -6.90
N ARG A 161 -40.74 -40.31 -8.17
CA ARG A 161 -41.88 -39.55 -8.67
C ARG A 161 -42.97 -40.49 -9.15
N GLN A 162 -44.20 -40.09 -8.84
CA GLN A 162 -45.40 -40.78 -9.21
C GLN A 162 -46.33 -39.82 -9.93
N VAL A 163 -46.78 -40.21 -11.11
CA VAL A 163 -47.82 -39.48 -11.85
C VAL A 163 -49.05 -40.34 -11.89
N ARG A 164 -50.16 -39.79 -11.38
CA ARG A 164 -51.48 -40.41 -11.40
C ARG A 164 -52.33 -39.67 -12.42
N ILE A 165 -53.04 -40.40 -13.26
CA ILE A 165 -53.98 -39.85 -14.23
C ILE A 165 -55.30 -40.58 -14.10
N ALA A 166 -56.38 -39.82 -13.97
CA ALA A 166 -57.74 -40.32 -13.96
C ALA A 166 -58.46 -39.85 -15.24
N ALA A 167 -58.91 -40.78 -16.06
CA ALA A 167 -59.72 -40.49 -17.25
C ALA A 167 -61.18 -40.93 -17.04
N PRO A 168 -62.17 -40.21 -17.60
CA PRO A 168 -63.58 -40.52 -17.37
C PRO A 168 -64.01 -41.75 -18.14
N ILE A 169 -64.76 -42.62 -17.46
CA ILE A 169 -65.42 -43.77 -18.09
C ILE A 169 -66.84 -43.34 -18.44
N ARG A 170 -67.02 -43.02 -19.71
CA ARG A 170 -68.28 -42.49 -20.22
C ARG A 170 -69.25 -43.62 -20.56
N MET A 171 -70.52 -43.37 -20.26
CA MET A 171 -71.60 -44.30 -20.57
C MET A 171 -71.83 -44.32 -22.07
N GLU A 172 -71.50 -45.44 -22.71
CA GLU A 172 -71.84 -45.72 -24.10
C GLU A 172 -73.26 -46.31 -24.24
N SER A 173 -73.79 -46.37 -25.45
CA SER A 173 -75.18 -46.82 -25.69
C SER A 173 -75.48 -48.21 -25.10
N ALA A 174 -74.53 -49.16 -25.19
CA ALA A 174 -74.66 -50.48 -24.60
C ALA A 174 -74.65 -50.46 -23.07
N CYS A 175 -73.84 -49.58 -22.47
CA CYS A 175 -73.76 -49.42 -21.02
C CYS A 175 -75.07 -48.83 -20.46
N VAL A 176 -75.61 -47.80 -21.12
CA VAL A 176 -76.88 -47.17 -20.72
C VAL A 176 -78.03 -48.17 -20.74
N ARG A 177 -78.16 -48.97 -21.81
CA ARG A 177 -79.22 -49.99 -21.90
C ARG A 177 -79.14 -51.02 -20.77
N CYS A 178 -77.95 -51.54 -20.50
CA CYS A 178 -77.75 -52.51 -19.43
C CYS A 178 -78.05 -51.91 -18.05
N HIS A 179 -77.49 -50.74 -17.74
CA HIS A 179 -77.67 -50.12 -16.43
C HIS A 179 -79.09 -49.67 -16.12
N ASN A 180 -79.81 -49.14 -17.11
CA ASN A 180 -81.17 -48.66 -16.90
C ASN A 180 -82.20 -49.79 -16.78
N ALA A 181 -81.86 -51.01 -17.23
CA ALA A 181 -82.72 -52.18 -17.16
C ALA A 181 -82.35 -53.19 -16.04
N HIS A 182 -81.13 -53.13 -15.50
CA HIS A 182 -80.63 -54.15 -14.58
C HIS A 182 -81.07 -53.91 -13.11
N PRO A 183 -81.70 -54.88 -12.42
CA PRO A 183 -82.26 -54.69 -11.06
C PRO A 183 -81.24 -54.29 -9.98
N LEU A 184 -80.00 -54.74 -10.14
CA LEU A 184 -78.90 -54.46 -9.20
C LEU A 184 -78.12 -53.18 -9.53
N SER A 185 -78.50 -52.44 -10.58
CA SER A 185 -77.85 -51.17 -10.90
C SER A 185 -78.16 -50.14 -9.81
N PRO A 186 -77.16 -49.39 -9.30
CA PRO A 186 -77.36 -48.38 -8.27
C PRO A 186 -78.04 -47.10 -8.80
N LYS A 187 -78.01 -46.91 -10.13
CA LYS A 187 -78.59 -45.77 -10.85
C LYS A 187 -79.12 -46.27 -12.20
N THR A 188 -80.33 -45.85 -12.59
CA THR A 188 -81.06 -46.38 -13.76
C THR A 188 -81.55 -45.31 -14.74
N ASP A 189 -81.08 -44.06 -14.58
CA ASP A 189 -81.41 -42.91 -15.43
C ASP A 189 -80.19 -42.38 -16.19
N TRP A 190 -79.21 -43.25 -16.48
CA TRP A 190 -78.00 -42.89 -17.20
C TRP A 190 -78.29 -42.40 -18.63
N LYS A 191 -77.52 -41.41 -19.08
CA LYS A 191 -77.50 -40.92 -20.47
C LYS A 191 -76.16 -41.22 -21.12
N VAL A 192 -76.17 -41.28 -22.46
CA VAL A 192 -74.92 -41.45 -23.22
C VAL A 192 -74.02 -40.25 -22.95
N GLY A 193 -72.76 -40.50 -22.59
CA GLY A 193 -71.78 -39.48 -22.24
C GLY A 193 -71.64 -39.21 -20.74
N ASP A 194 -72.58 -39.67 -19.90
CA ASP A 194 -72.47 -39.56 -18.44
C ASP A 194 -71.21 -40.25 -17.92
N VAL A 195 -70.53 -39.67 -16.93
CA VAL A 195 -69.34 -40.28 -16.32
C VAL A 195 -69.75 -41.22 -15.20
N ARG A 196 -69.60 -42.53 -15.46
CA ARG A 196 -69.93 -43.59 -14.50
C ARG A 196 -68.85 -43.80 -13.45
N GLY A 197 -67.61 -43.66 -13.85
CA GLY A 197 -66.43 -43.90 -13.02
C GLY A 197 -65.21 -43.29 -13.67
N ILE A 198 -64.05 -43.59 -13.11
CA ILE A 198 -62.76 -43.21 -13.65
C ILE A 198 -61.88 -44.43 -13.85
N GLN A 199 -61.03 -44.34 -14.86
CA GLN A 199 -59.89 -45.23 -15.00
C GLN A 199 -58.66 -44.48 -14.53
N GLU A 200 -58.05 -45.00 -13.48
CA GLU A 200 -56.82 -44.46 -12.94
C GLU A 200 -55.61 -45.25 -13.47
N ILE A 201 -54.61 -44.51 -13.94
CA ILE A 201 -53.29 -45.04 -14.26
C ILE A 201 -52.28 -44.34 -13.37
N VAL A 202 -51.48 -45.15 -12.68
CA VAL A 202 -50.39 -44.70 -11.86
C VAL A 202 -49.08 -45.18 -12.49
N LEU A 203 -48.24 -44.23 -12.88
CA LEU A 203 -46.86 -44.51 -13.28
C LEU A 203 -45.91 -44.09 -12.17
N ARG A 204 -45.01 -44.99 -11.77
CA ARG A 204 -43.94 -44.71 -10.80
C ARG A 204 -42.60 -44.94 -11.46
N GLN A 205 -41.70 -43.97 -11.34
CA GLN A 205 -40.33 -44.10 -11.82
C GLN A 205 -39.32 -43.65 -10.74
N PRO A 206 -38.43 -44.56 -10.29
CA PRO A 206 -37.36 -44.19 -9.38
C PRO A 206 -36.28 -43.40 -10.14
N ILE A 207 -36.26 -42.08 -9.96
CA ILE A 207 -35.26 -41.18 -10.59
C ILE A 207 -33.85 -41.51 -10.11
N ALA A 208 -33.69 -42.05 -8.88
CA ALA A 208 -32.39 -42.46 -8.32
C ALA A 208 -31.62 -43.43 -9.23
N ALA A 209 -32.30 -44.35 -9.91
CA ALA A 209 -31.65 -45.28 -10.84
C ALA A 209 -31.05 -44.55 -12.08
N ASN A 210 -31.65 -43.42 -12.47
CA ASN A 210 -31.20 -42.60 -13.60
C ASN A 210 -30.14 -41.57 -13.23
N VAL A 211 -29.88 -41.30 -11.93
CA VAL A 211 -28.79 -40.41 -11.51
C VAL A 211 -27.43 -40.95 -11.97
N LEU A 212 -27.26 -42.27 -11.93
CA LEU A 212 -26.06 -42.95 -12.45
C LEU A 212 -25.92 -42.86 -13.97
N ALA A 213 -26.98 -42.54 -14.72
CA ALA A 213 -26.88 -42.27 -16.15
C ALA A 213 -25.99 -41.04 -16.44
N PHE A 214 -25.87 -40.12 -15.47
CA PHE A 214 -25.05 -38.91 -15.54
C PHE A 214 -23.68 -39.06 -14.87
N LYS A 215 -23.21 -40.28 -14.59
CA LYS A 215 -21.94 -40.54 -13.89
C LYS A 215 -20.73 -39.81 -14.47
N TYR A 216 -20.67 -39.63 -15.80
CA TYR A 216 -19.57 -38.90 -16.44
C TYR A 216 -19.66 -37.39 -16.19
N LEU A 217 -20.87 -36.81 -16.25
CA LEU A 217 -21.10 -35.39 -15.93
C LEU A 217 -20.72 -35.10 -14.47
N LEU A 218 -21.13 -35.98 -13.54
CA LEU A 218 -20.73 -35.88 -12.14
C LEU A 218 -19.21 -35.99 -11.97
N GLY A 219 -18.57 -36.90 -12.69
CA GLY A 219 -17.11 -37.04 -12.74
C GLY A 219 -16.40 -35.78 -13.23
N TYR A 220 -16.91 -35.14 -14.29
CA TYR A 220 -16.37 -33.87 -14.79
C TYR A 220 -16.47 -32.74 -13.75
N PHE A 221 -17.58 -32.65 -13.00
CA PHE A 221 -17.71 -31.65 -11.94
C PHE A 221 -16.70 -31.87 -10.81
N ILE A 222 -16.47 -33.11 -10.40
CA ILE A 222 -15.46 -33.44 -9.38
C ILE A 222 -14.07 -33.04 -9.87
N LEU A 223 -13.72 -33.39 -11.11
CA LEU A 223 -12.41 -33.07 -11.68
C LEU A 223 -12.20 -31.56 -11.82
N ALA A 224 -13.22 -30.82 -12.26
CA ALA A 224 -13.18 -29.36 -12.33
C ALA A 224 -13.03 -28.72 -10.94
N ALA A 225 -13.75 -29.23 -9.93
CA ALA A 225 -13.62 -28.75 -8.55
C ALA A 225 -12.22 -28.99 -7.97
N LEU A 226 -11.64 -30.17 -8.20
CA LEU A 226 -10.29 -30.51 -7.76
C LEU A 226 -9.23 -29.65 -8.45
N ALA A 227 -9.33 -29.47 -9.77
CA ALA A 227 -8.43 -28.62 -10.55
C ALA A 227 -8.50 -27.16 -10.08
N GLY A 228 -9.72 -26.62 -9.93
CA GLY A 228 -9.92 -25.26 -9.43
C GLY A 228 -9.38 -25.05 -8.02
N THR A 229 -9.65 -25.99 -7.10
CA THR A 229 -9.15 -25.92 -5.71
C THR A 229 -7.62 -25.99 -5.67
N THR A 230 -7.01 -26.88 -6.45
CA THR A 230 -5.55 -27.01 -6.54
C THR A 230 -4.93 -25.72 -7.08
N PHE A 231 -5.52 -25.14 -8.12
CA PHE A 231 -5.07 -23.87 -8.68
C PHE A 231 -5.13 -22.73 -7.66
N LEU A 232 -6.23 -22.61 -6.90
CA LEU A 232 -6.37 -21.60 -5.85
C LEU A 232 -5.32 -21.77 -4.74
N LEU A 233 -5.03 -23.01 -4.33
CA LEU A 233 -4.01 -23.30 -3.33
C LEU A 233 -2.60 -22.94 -3.83
N LEU A 234 -2.28 -23.27 -5.08
CA LEU A 234 -1.01 -22.92 -5.71
C LEU A 234 -0.84 -21.40 -5.81
N GLN A 235 -1.89 -20.69 -6.26
CA GLN A 235 -1.88 -19.23 -6.36
C GLN A 235 -1.72 -18.57 -4.98
N ALA A 236 -2.40 -19.07 -3.95
CA ALA A 236 -2.23 -18.58 -2.58
C ALA A 236 -0.80 -18.83 -2.05
N ARG A 237 -0.21 -19.98 -2.36
CA ARG A 237 1.19 -20.29 -1.99
C ARG A 237 2.17 -19.36 -2.68
N GLN A 238 1.99 -19.10 -3.97
CA GLN A 238 2.86 -18.22 -4.76
C GLN A 238 2.78 -16.77 -4.28
N SER A 239 1.57 -16.26 -3.99
CA SER A 239 1.39 -14.92 -3.42
C SER A 239 2.15 -14.76 -2.10
N ARG A 240 2.04 -15.74 -1.19
CA ARG A 240 2.76 -15.72 0.10
C ARG A 240 4.29 -15.78 -0.06
N LEU A 241 4.79 -16.42 -1.11
CA LEU A 241 6.23 -16.46 -1.40
C LEU A 241 6.72 -15.09 -1.86
N ILE A 242 6.02 -14.48 -2.81
CA ILE A 242 6.34 -13.13 -3.33
C ILE A 242 6.30 -12.11 -2.20
N ASP A 243 5.28 -12.15 -1.34
CA ASP A 243 5.17 -11.24 -0.19
C ASP A 243 6.32 -11.40 0.81
N ARG A 244 6.84 -12.63 0.99
CA ARG A 244 8.03 -12.86 1.83
C ARG A 244 9.28 -12.28 1.20
N MET A 245 9.53 -12.57 -0.08
CA MET A 245 10.68 -12.02 -0.80
C MET A 245 10.68 -10.49 -0.82
N ASN A 246 9.52 -9.87 -1.01
CA ASN A 246 9.40 -8.41 -0.99
C ASN A 246 9.72 -7.81 0.39
N ARG A 247 9.32 -8.47 1.48
CA ARG A 247 9.66 -8.05 2.85
C ARG A 247 11.16 -8.14 3.11
N GLU A 248 11.76 -9.27 2.78
CA GLU A 248 13.20 -9.51 2.94
C GLU A 248 14.04 -8.51 2.12
N LEU A 249 13.61 -8.19 0.90
CA LEU A 249 14.24 -7.17 0.06
C LEU A 249 14.12 -5.77 0.68
N THR A 250 12.97 -5.44 1.27
CA THR A 250 12.75 -4.15 1.93
C THR A 250 13.62 -4.01 3.18
N GLU A 251 13.72 -5.07 3.99
CA GLU A 251 14.59 -5.11 5.17
C GLU A 251 16.07 -4.99 4.78
N SER A 252 16.50 -5.74 3.77
CA SER A 252 17.88 -5.68 3.26
C SER A 252 18.23 -4.28 2.72
N ASN A 253 17.34 -3.68 1.94
CA ASN A 253 17.52 -2.31 1.44
C ASN A 253 17.55 -1.29 2.59
N GLY A 254 16.69 -1.45 3.61
CA GLY A 254 16.68 -0.62 4.80
C GLY A 254 17.98 -0.72 5.59
N PHE A 255 18.51 -1.93 5.76
CA PHE A 255 19.79 -2.19 6.42
C PHE A 255 20.97 -1.56 5.65
N LEU A 256 21.03 -1.77 4.34
CA LEU A 256 22.06 -1.15 3.49
C LEU A 256 22.00 0.37 3.57
N ALA A 257 20.80 0.97 3.48
CA ALA A 257 20.64 2.41 3.62
C ALA A 257 21.13 2.93 4.98
N ALA A 258 20.83 2.22 6.08
CA ALA A 258 21.27 2.58 7.42
C ALA A 258 22.80 2.53 7.55
N ILE A 259 23.44 1.48 7.02
CA ILE A 259 24.90 1.35 6.99
C ILE A 259 25.52 2.48 6.15
N SER A 260 24.99 2.75 4.96
CA SER A 260 25.48 3.81 4.08
C SER A 260 25.49 5.17 4.78
N VAL A 261 24.42 5.50 5.53
CA VAL A 261 24.34 6.77 6.30
C VAL A 261 25.35 6.80 7.45
N GLN A 262 25.62 5.67 8.11
CA GLN A 262 26.64 5.62 9.17
C GLN A 262 28.04 5.79 8.61
N ILE A 263 28.36 5.11 7.51
CA ILE A 263 29.66 5.20 6.82
C ILE A 263 29.88 6.62 6.26
N ALA A 264 28.83 7.28 5.76
CA ALA A 264 28.91 8.66 5.24
C ALA A 264 29.46 9.69 6.24
N LYS A 265 29.43 9.41 7.55
CA LYS A 265 30.01 10.29 8.57
C LYS A 265 31.54 10.21 8.66
N TYR A 266 32.13 9.15 8.14
CA TYR A 266 33.57 8.86 8.22
C TYR A 266 34.31 9.13 6.91
N ILE A 267 33.59 9.47 5.85
CA ILE A 267 34.14 9.71 4.52
C ILE A 267 33.65 11.07 4.04
N SER A 268 34.46 11.80 3.27
CA SER A 268 34.05 13.11 2.77
C SER A 268 32.77 13.01 1.92
N PRO A 269 31.86 14.01 1.99
CA PRO A 269 30.59 13.99 1.25
C PRO A 269 30.76 13.78 -0.27
N GLN A 270 31.90 14.21 -0.82
CA GLN A 270 32.27 14.10 -2.22
C GLN A 270 32.54 12.63 -2.60
N VAL A 271 33.29 11.90 -1.78
CA VAL A 271 33.57 10.47 -2.00
C VAL A 271 32.29 9.66 -1.83
N TYR A 272 31.46 9.97 -0.83
CA TYR A 272 30.16 9.33 -0.65
C TYR A 272 29.28 9.49 -1.89
N LYS A 273 29.08 10.73 -2.39
CA LYS A 273 28.28 10.96 -3.60
C LYS A 273 28.82 10.20 -4.80
N SER A 274 30.14 10.21 -4.99
CA SER A 274 30.79 9.56 -6.13
C SER A 274 30.66 8.03 -6.13
N ILE A 275 30.72 7.39 -4.95
CA ILE A 275 30.57 5.93 -4.82
C ILE A 275 29.12 5.51 -5.10
N PHE A 276 28.13 6.25 -4.57
CA PHE A 276 26.72 5.88 -4.70
C PHE A 276 26.08 6.29 -6.03
N SER A 277 26.61 7.30 -6.73
CA SER A 277 26.16 7.65 -8.09
C SER A 277 26.74 6.74 -9.17
N GLY A 278 27.80 5.97 -8.85
CA GLY A 278 28.51 5.13 -9.83
C GLY A 278 29.34 5.93 -10.83
N GLU A 279 29.56 7.24 -10.59
CA GLU A 279 30.20 8.15 -11.54
C GLU A 279 31.73 8.08 -11.56
N ARG A 280 32.39 7.55 -10.51
CA ARG A 280 33.85 7.34 -10.52
C ARG A 280 34.27 6.04 -9.87
N ASP A 281 35.22 5.39 -10.51
CA ASP A 281 35.94 4.25 -9.95
C ASP A 281 36.90 4.73 -8.85
N VAL A 282 36.95 4.03 -7.72
CA VAL A 282 37.76 4.39 -6.55
C VAL A 282 39.21 3.94 -6.80
N SER A 283 39.85 4.56 -7.78
CA SER A 283 41.26 4.33 -8.14
C SER A 283 42.12 5.53 -7.77
N VAL A 284 43.43 5.32 -7.58
CA VAL A 284 44.41 6.39 -7.36
C VAL A 284 44.52 7.21 -8.65
N ALA A 285 43.83 8.35 -8.68
CA ALA A 285 43.84 9.29 -9.79
C ALA A 285 43.94 10.70 -9.24
N THR A 286 44.85 11.51 -9.81
CA THR A 286 45.10 12.88 -9.38
C THR A 286 45.11 13.82 -10.58
N GLU A 287 44.51 15.00 -10.43
CA GLU A 287 44.49 16.04 -11.45
C GLU A 287 45.13 17.32 -10.91
N ARG A 288 45.95 17.98 -11.73
CA ARG A 288 46.54 19.28 -11.37
C ARG A 288 45.54 20.40 -11.67
N LYS A 289 44.95 20.98 -10.63
CA LYS A 289 43.93 22.04 -10.73
C LYS A 289 44.34 23.30 -9.99
N LYS A 290 43.82 24.45 -10.44
CA LYS A 290 43.97 25.72 -9.73
C LYS A 290 42.84 25.85 -8.72
N LEU A 291 43.17 25.76 -7.43
CA LEU A 291 42.22 25.69 -6.33
C LEU A 291 42.41 26.90 -5.41
N THR A 292 41.32 27.30 -4.73
CA THR A 292 41.42 28.21 -3.58
C THR A 292 41.36 27.39 -2.31
N ILE A 293 42.38 27.53 -1.47
CA ILE A 293 42.65 26.69 -0.31
C ILE A 293 42.49 27.54 0.93
N PHE A 294 41.69 27.04 1.86
CA PHE A 294 41.41 27.62 3.16
C PHE A 294 42.03 26.72 4.23
N PHE A 295 42.74 27.33 5.17
CA PHE A 295 43.24 26.67 6.35
C PHE A 295 42.83 27.48 7.57
N SER A 296 42.21 26.84 8.56
CA SER A 296 41.95 27.44 9.87
C SER A 296 42.53 26.61 11.00
N ASP A 297 42.77 27.26 12.14
CA ASP A 297 43.36 26.69 13.35
C ASP A 297 42.93 27.53 14.55
N ILE A 298 42.73 26.91 15.72
CA ILE A 298 42.31 27.62 16.93
C ILE A 298 43.56 28.13 17.64
N LYS A 299 43.60 29.44 17.88
CA LYS A 299 44.70 30.05 18.62
C LYS A 299 44.76 29.49 20.05
N ASP A 300 45.99 29.22 20.51
CA ASP A 300 46.28 28.78 21.86
C ASP A 300 45.46 27.54 22.27
N PHE A 301 45.12 26.66 21.30
CA PHE A 301 44.32 25.47 21.55
C PHE A 301 44.92 24.62 22.67
N THR A 302 46.23 24.34 22.62
CA THR A 302 46.96 23.60 23.67
C THR A 302 46.82 24.23 25.06
N ALA A 303 46.88 25.56 25.17
CA ALA A 303 46.69 26.23 26.46
C ALA A 303 45.23 26.24 26.91
N THR A 304 44.29 26.06 25.98
CA THR A 304 42.85 25.94 26.25
C THR A 304 42.51 24.51 26.69
N THR A 305 43.15 23.50 26.10
CA THR A 305 42.98 22.09 26.48
C THR A 305 43.46 21.77 27.90
N GLU A 306 44.44 22.52 28.41
CA GLU A 306 44.91 22.38 29.81
C GLU A 306 43.95 22.95 30.86
N ARG A 307 43.03 23.84 30.47
CA ARG A 307 42.14 24.56 31.40
C ARG A 307 40.72 24.00 31.49
N LEU A 308 40.31 23.22 30.50
CA LEU A 308 38.97 22.64 30.41
C LEU A 308 38.99 21.15 30.73
N GLN A 309 37.89 20.62 31.26
CA GLN A 309 37.74 19.17 31.36
C GLN A 309 37.65 18.55 29.95
N PRO A 310 38.17 17.33 29.73
CA PRO A 310 38.18 16.70 28.41
C PRO A 310 36.79 16.62 27.75
N GLU A 311 35.74 16.39 28.53
CA GLU A 311 34.36 16.30 28.06
C GLU A 311 33.84 17.66 27.54
N GLU A 312 34.12 18.74 28.27
CA GLU A 312 33.72 20.10 27.89
C GLU A 312 34.48 20.56 26.64
N LEU A 313 35.79 20.30 26.59
CA LEU A 313 36.60 20.58 25.40
C LEU A 313 36.07 19.84 24.18
N THR A 314 35.74 18.56 24.33
CA THR A 314 35.20 17.73 23.24
C THR A 314 33.86 18.26 22.75
N ALA A 315 32.98 18.69 23.66
CA ALA A 315 31.69 19.28 23.31
C ALA A 315 31.87 20.60 22.53
N LEU A 316 32.72 21.51 23.01
CA LEU A 316 33.01 22.79 22.34
C LEU A 316 33.65 22.59 20.97
N LEU A 317 34.62 21.68 20.86
CA LEU A 317 35.29 21.38 19.59
C LEU A 317 34.32 20.77 18.58
N ASN A 318 33.47 19.83 19.00
CA ASN A 318 32.46 19.25 18.11
C ASN A 318 31.42 20.28 17.66
N GLU A 319 30.96 21.18 18.55
CA GLU A 319 30.04 22.26 18.16
C GLU A 319 30.71 23.21 17.16
N TYR A 320 31.96 23.62 17.42
CA TYR A 320 32.76 24.42 16.49
C TYR A 320 32.88 23.76 15.12
N LEU A 321 33.41 22.54 15.05
CA LEU A 321 33.62 21.82 13.78
C LEU A 321 32.30 21.59 13.03
N THR A 322 31.21 21.32 13.74
CA THR A 322 29.87 21.15 13.13
C THR A 322 29.40 22.43 12.45
N GLU A 323 29.48 23.57 13.14
CA GLU A 323 29.05 24.87 12.61
C GLU A 323 29.95 25.35 11.47
N MET A 324 31.28 25.20 11.60
CA MET A 324 32.22 25.56 10.54
C MET A 324 31.99 24.71 9.29
N THR A 325 31.81 23.40 9.43
CA THR A 325 31.56 22.50 8.30
C THR A 325 30.21 22.78 7.62
N ALA A 326 29.18 23.12 8.39
CA ALA A 326 27.90 23.54 7.81
C ALA A 326 28.06 24.79 6.93
N ILE A 327 28.84 25.78 7.38
CA ILE A 327 29.16 26.99 6.60
C ILE A 327 30.01 26.63 5.37
N ALA A 328 31.00 25.75 5.51
CA ALA A 328 31.83 25.33 4.39
C ALA A 328 30.98 24.72 3.25
N LEU A 329 30.10 23.78 3.60
CA LEU A 329 29.20 23.14 2.65
C LEU A 329 28.20 24.14 2.03
N LYS A 330 27.66 25.08 2.83
CA LYS A 330 26.75 26.14 2.36
C LYS A 330 27.36 26.99 1.24
N HIS A 331 28.65 27.29 1.32
CA HIS A 331 29.36 28.10 0.32
C HIS A 331 29.87 27.27 -0.88
N GLY A 332 29.76 25.94 -0.81
CA GLY A 332 30.27 25.02 -1.83
C GLY A 332 31.74 24.61 -1.65
N GLY A 333 32.26 24.74 -0.43
CA GLY A 333 33.61 24.31 -0.09
C GLY A 333 33.69 22.79 0.09
N THR A 334 34.78 22.20 -0.37
CA THR A 334 35.13 20.80 -0.13
C THR A 334 35.98 20.70 1.14
N VAL A 335 35.39 20.15 2.20
CA VAL A 335 36.12 19.85 3.43
C VAL A 335 37.02 18.64 3.19
N ASP A 336 38.32 18.85 3.26
CA ASP A 336 39.33 17.81 3.06
C ASP A 336 39.45 16.95 4.33
N LYS A 337 39.93 17.58 5.42
CA LYS A 337 40.12 16.91 6.71
C LYS A 337 40.20 17.89 7.87
N TYR A 338 40.02 17.34 9.07
CA TYR A 338 40.38 17.98 10.32
C TYR A 338 41.76 17.51 10.76
N ILE A 339 42.60 18.42 11.26
CA ILE A 339 43.95 18.13 11.74
C ILE A 339 44.04 18.66 13.18
N GLY A 340 43.57 17.87 14.15
CA GLY A 340 43.36 18.36 15.51
C GLY A 340 42.22 19.38 15.54
N ASP A 341 42.54 20.62 15.91
CA ASP A 341 41.64 21.78 15.91
C ASP A 341 41.66 22.58 14.59
N ALA A 342 42.54 22.20 13.66
CA ALA A 342 42.63 22.81 12.35
C ALA A 342 41.67 22.21 11.33
N MET A 343 41.22 23.03 10.38
CA MET A 343 40.34 22.64 9.28
C MET A 343 40.94 23.02 7.93
N LEU A 344 41.01 22.05 7.02
CA LEU A 344 41.41 22.26 5.63
C LEU A 344 40.19 22.17 4.71
N VAL A 345 39.94 23.23 3.94
CA VAL A 345 38.87 23.31 2.95
C VAL A 345 39.45 23.81 1.64
N PHE A 346 38.92 23.36 0.51
CA PHE A 346 39.28 23.92 -0.79
C PHE A 346 38.07 24.11 -1.69
N PHE A 347 38.24 24.97 -2.68
CA PHE A 347 37.27 25.28 -3.73
C PHE A 347 37.89 25.06 -5.10
N GLY A 348 37.05 24.69 -6.07
CA GLY A 348 37.45 24.43 -7.46
C GLY A 348 37.50 22.95 -7.83
N ASP A 349 37.17 22.06 -6.89
CA ASP A 349 37.03 20.62 -7.13
C ASP A 349 36.18 19.96 -6.01
N PRO A 350 35.31 18.97 -6.30
CA PRO A 350 35.02 18.38 -7.62
C PRO A 350 34.20 19.31 -8.54
N GLU A 351 33.53 20.31 -7.96
CA GLU A 351 32.79 21.34 -8.67
C GLU A 351 33.55 22.68 -8.62
N THR A 352 33.46 23.46 -9.70
CA THR A 352 34.07 24.80 -9.80
C THR A 352 33.08 25.76 -10.46
N ARG A 353 33.02 26.99 -9.96
CA ARG A 353 32.31 28.11 -10.63
C ARG A 353 33.28 29.04 -11.36
N GLY A 354 34.52 28.60 -11.55
CA GLY A 354 35.63 29.39 -12.05
C GLY A 354 36.44 29.99 -10.91
N VAL A 355 37.76 30.12 -11.16
CA VAL A 355 38.78 30.47 -10.15
C VAL A 355 38.44 31.73 -9.34
N ARG A 356 37.86 32.76 -9.98
CA ARG A 356 37.46 34.00 -9.31
C ARG A 356 36.29 33.79 -8.35
N GLU A 357 35.22 33.16 -8.82
CA GLU A 357 34.03 32.92 -8.00
C GLU A 357 34.34 31.96 -6.84
N ASP A 358 35.16 30.95 -7.08
CA ASP A 358 35.63 30.01 -6.06
C ASP A 358 36.45 30.74 -4.97
N ALA A 359 37.31 31.69 -5.35
CA ALA A 359 38.04 32.53 -4.40
C ALA A 359 37.11 33.45 -3.60
N GLN A 360 36.15 34.10 -4.26
CA GLN A 360 35.17 34.96 -3.61
C GLN A 360 34.27 34.18 -2.65
N ALA A 361 33.81 32.98 -3.03
CA ALA A 361 33.03 32.09 -2.18
C ALA A 361 33.82 31.65 -0.95
N CYS A 362 35.10 31.29 -1.12
CA CYS A 362 35.99 30.94 -0.03
C CYS A 362 36.19 32.08 0.98
N VAL A 363 36.36 33.32 0.50
CA VAL A 363 36.50 34.50 1.37
C VAL A 363 35.18 34.80 2.09
N ARG A 364 34.03 34.73 1.41
CA ARG A 364 32.71 34.89 2.06
C ARG A 364 32.46 33.81 3.12
N MET A 365 32.83 32.57 2.84
CA MET A 365 32.80 31.46 3.80
C MET A 365 33.64 31.78 5.04
N ALA A 366 34.88 32.22 4.86
CA ALA A 366 35.79 32.56 5.95
C ALA A 366 35.25 33.70 6.83
N ILE A 367 34.65 34.72 6.23
CA ILE A 367 34.01 35.82 6.95
C ILE A 367 32.81 35.31 7.76
N GLU A 368 31.94 34.49 7.14
CA GLU A 368 30.78 33.90 7.83
C GLU A 368 31.21 33.00 9.00
N MET A 369 32.30 32.23 8.84
CA MET A 369 32.89 31.42 9.91
C MET A 369 33.36 32.27 11.09
N GLN A 370 34.07 33.39 10.85
CA GLN A 370 34.49 34.31 11.93
C GLN A 370 33.29 34.92 12.66
N LYS A 371 32.27 35.38 11.91
CA LYS A 371 31.02 35.89 12.49
C LYS A 371 30.33 34.84 13.36
N ARG A 372 30.18 33.62 12.85
CA ARG A 372 29.54 32.53 13.58
C ARG A 372 30.31 32.14 14.83
N LEU A 373 31.63 32.14 14.77
CA LEU A 373 32.49 31.90 15.92
C LEU A 373 32.29 32.99 16.99
N GLY A 374 32.15 34.26 16.60
CA GLY A 374 31.79 35.35 17.53
C GLY A 374 30.48 35.08 18.27
N GLN A 375 29.45 34.60 17.57
CA GLN A 375 28.16 34.21 18.17
C GLN A 375 28.31 33.01 19.12
N LEU A 376 29.05 31.98 18.71
CA LEU A 376 29.35 30.80 19.54
C LEU A 376 30.05 31.22 20.83
N ASN A 377 31.07 32.07 20.71
CA ASN A 377 31.82 32.59 21.84
C ASN A 377 30.93 33.34 22.84
N ALA A 378 29.98 34.15 22.37
CA ALA A 378 29.02 34.83 23.25
C ALA A 378 28.11 33.83 24.00
N ARG A 379 27.72 32.72 23.36
CA ARG A 379 26.96 31.64 24.03
C ARG A 379 27.82 30.90 25.05
N TRP A 380 29.03 30.52 24.68
CA TRP A 380 29.93 29.77 25.55
C TRP A 380 30.35 30.58 26.78
N ARG A 381 30.56 31.90 26.66
CA ARG A 381 30.79 32.78 27.82
C ARG A 381 29.63 32.75 28.81
N ARG A 382 28.38 32.83 28.33
CA ARG A 382 27.19 32.73 29.18
C ARG A 382 27.07 31.37 29.86
N ALA A 383 27.64 30.33 29.28
CA ALA A 383 27.73 29.00 29.86
C ALA A 383 28.93 28.81 30.82
N GLY A 384 29.71 29.86 31.10
CA GLY A 384 30.83 29.81 32.05
C GLY A 384 32.22 29.65 31.42
N ILE A 385 32.33 29.63 30.09
CA ILE A 385 33.64 29.54 29.41
C ILE A 385 34.29 30.92 29.33
N GLU A 386 35.23 31.18 30.24
CA GLU A 386 35.90 32.48 30.40
C GLU A 386 36.67 32.90 29.13
N ARG A 387 37.33 31.95 28.44
CA ARG A 387 38.13 32.21 27.23
C ARG A 387 37.71 31.32 26.07
N PRO A 388 36.71 31.76 25.28
CA PRO A 388 36.27 31.06 24.09
C PRO A 388 37.32 31.02 22.96
N PHE A 389 37.09 30.18 21.96
CA PHE A 389 38.00 29.98 20.84
C PHE A 389 38.17 31.22 19.96
N GLN A 390 39.39 31.42 19.44
CA GLN A 390 39.68 32.38 18.39
C GLN A 390 40.29 31.65 17.21
N ALA A 391 39.67 31.72 16.04
CA ALA A 391 40.20 31.10 14.83
C ALA A 391 41.14 32.06 14.10
N ARG A 392 42.25 31.51 13.60
CA ARG A 392 43.12 32.15 12.61
C ARG A 392 42.84 31.52 11.27
N ILE A 393 42.75 32.32 10.21
CA ILE A 393 42.43 31.81 8.87
C ILE A 393 43.47 32.28 7.87
N GLY A 394 43.94 31.35 7.03
CA GLY A 394 44.82 31.59 5.89
C GLY A 394 44.18 31.10 4.61
N ILE A 395 44.23 31.91 3.55
CA ILE A 395 43.66 31.57 2.25
C ILE A 395 44.68 31.81 1.14
N ASN A 396 44.83 30.83 0.24
CA ASN A 396 45.71 30.93 -0.92
C ASN A 396 45.06 30.32 -2.17
N THR A 397 45.29 30.91 -3.34
CA THR A 397 44.82 30.39 -4.62
C THR A 397 46.01 29.99 -5.48
N GLY A 398 46.12 28.70 -5.82
CA GLY A 398 47.28 28.17 -6.54
C GLY A 398 47.03 26.78 -7.15
N TYR A 399 48.00 26.30 -7.93
CA TYR A 399 47.92 24.96 -8.54
C TYR A 399 48.31 23.87 -7.53
N CYS A 400 47.39 22.94 -7.28
CA CYS A 400 47.61 21.73 -6.47
C CYS A 400 47.21 20.49 -7.26
N ASN A 401 47.73 19.33 -6.84
CA ASN A 401 47.22 18.04 -7.30
C ASN A 401 46.06 17.65 -6.36
N VAL A 402 44.89 17.39 -6.91
CA VAL A 402 43.69 16.95 -6.18
C VAL A 402 43.28 15.57 -6.67
N GLY A 403 42.84 14.70 -5.76
CA GLY A 403 42.39 13.36 -6.12
C GLY A 403 42.47 12.39 -4.96
N ASN A 404 42.36 11.10 -5.29
CA ASN A 404 42.52 10.01 -4.33
C ASN A 404 44.01 9.77 -4.07
N PHE A 405 44.47 9.99 -2.84
CA PHE A 405 45.83 9.68 -2.39
C PHE A 405 45.79 8.63 -1.28
N GLY A 406 46.73 7.68 -1.29
CA GLY A 406 46.85 6.67 -0.24
C GLY A 406 47.38 5.34 -0.75
N SER A 407 46.98 4.27 -0.05
CA SER A 407 47.24 2.86 -0.40
C SER A 407 45.93 2.15 -0.73
N ASP A 408 46.00 0.93 -1.25
CA ASP A 408 44.82 0.10 -1.54
C ASP A 408 43.89 -0.09 -0.32
N ASP A 409 44.48 -0.14 0.89
CA ASP A 409 43.73 -0.32 2.15
C ASP A 409 43.16 0.99 2.74
N ARG A 410 43.64 2.15 2.28
CA ARG A 410 43.26 3.46 2.84
C ARG A 410 43.53 4.57 1.83
N MET A 411 42.46 5.21 1.37
CA MET A 411 42.53 6.37 0.48
C MET A 411 41.80 7.57 1.07
N ASP A 412 42.41 8.75 0.91
CA ASP A 412 41.83 10.04 1.22
C ASP A 412 41.67 10.85 -0.08
N TYR A 413 40.50 11.46 -0.29
CA TYR A 413 40.34 12.47 -1.33
C TYR A 413 40.85 13.81 -0.81
N THR A 414 42.01 14.25 -1.26
CA THR A 414 42.74 15.36 -0.64
C THR A 414 43.53 16.16 -1.67
N ILE A 415 44.06 17.31 -1.26
CA ILE A 415 44.96 18.14 -2.06
C ILE A 415 46.41 17.99 -1.60
N ILE A 416 47.34 17.91 -2.55
CA ILE A 416 48.78 17.90 -2.28
C ILE A 416 49.47 18.96 -3.16
N GLY A 417 50.27 19.80 -2.52
CA GLY A 417 51.07 20.80 -3.22
C GLY A 417 51.65 21.87 -2.30
N ALA A 418 52.65 22.60 -2.81
CA ALA A 418 53.27 23.73 -2.10
C ALA A 418 52.25 24.84 -1.76
N GLU A 419 51.25 25.02 -2.61
CA GLU A 419 50.20 26.05 -2.43
C GLU A 419 49.27 25.74 -1.26
N ALA A 420 49.04 24.46 -0.92
CA ALA A 420 48.30 24.06 0.28
C ALA A 420 49.09 24.39 1.56
N ASN A 421 50.41 24.14 1.53
CA ASN A 421 51.30 24.52 2.63
C ASN A 421 51.35 26.05 2.79
N LEU A 422 51.29 26.83 1.71
CA LEU A 422 51.26 28.29 1.79
C LEU A 422 50.01 28.78 2.53
N ALA A 423 48.83 28.20 2.30
CA ALA A 423 47.62 28.54 3.05
C ALA A 423 47.78 28.31 4.56
N ALA A 424 48.33 27.16 4.97
CA ALA A 424 48.63 26.87 6.38
C ALA A 424 49.63 27.86 6.99
N ARG A 425 50.62 28.32 6.22
CA ARG A 425 51.58 29.33 6.70
C ARG A 425 50.95 30.71 6.83
N LEU A 426 50.10 31.12 5.90
CA LEU A 426 49.33 32.36 5.98
C LEU A 426 48.42 32.36 7.22
N GLN A 427 47.79 31.22 7.52
CA GLN A 427 47.02 31.05 8.74
C GLN A 427 47.88 31.29 9.99
N SER A 428 49.09 30.72 10.02
CA SER A 428 49.95 30.82 11.21
C SER A 428 50.38 32.25 11.57
N VAL A 429 50.41 33.15 10.59
CA VAL A 429 50.75 34.58 10.77
C VAL A 429 49.51 35.48 10.89
N ALA A 430 48.32 34.92 10.71
CA ALA A 430 47.08 35.68 10.86
C ALA A 430 46.90 36.12 12.32
N ALA A 431 46.38 37.34 12.50
CA ALA A 431 45.97 37.81 13.81
C ALA A 431 44.84 36.91 14.37
N PRO A 432 44.68 36.81 15.69
CA PRO A 432 43.56 36.08 16.29
C PRO A 432 42.22 36.67 15.81
N GLY A 433 41.32 35.85 15.26
CA GLY A 433 40.07 36.32 14.64
C GLY A 433 40.26 36.94 13.24
N GLY A 434 41.48 36.93 12.71
CA GLY A 434 41.84 37.50 11.42
C GLY A 434 41.79 36.50 10.27
N ILE A 435 41.71 37.05 9.06
CA ILE A 435 41.83 36.33 7.79
C ILE A 435 43.00 36.92 7.02
N THR A 436 43.96 36.08 6.65
CA THR A 436 45.14 36.46 5.87
C THR A 436 45.14 35.77 4.51
N LEU A 437 45.35 36.53 3.45
CA LEU A 437 45.31 36.09 2.05
C LEU A 437 46.72 36.13 1.43
N SER A 438 46.96 35.29 0.42
CA SER A 438 48.04 35.54 -0.54
C SER A 438 47.67 36.69 -1.49
N TYR A 439 48.67 37.24 -2.18
CA TYR A 439 48.41 38.23 -3.23
C TYR A 439 47.52 37.67 -4.34
N GLU A 440 47.76 36.41 -4.74
CA GLU A 440 46.98 35.74 -5.77
C GLU A 440 45.50 35.63 -5.40
N THR A 441 45.17 35.32 -4.15
CA THR A 441 43.78 35.34 -3.68
C THR A 441 43.25 36.77 -3.59
N TYR A 442 44.01 37.70 -3.00
CA TYR A 442 43.60 39.10 -2.86
C TYR A 442 43.24 39.74 -4.21
N ALA A 443 44.04 39.51 -5.25
CA ALA A 443 43.78 40.01 -6.60
C ALA A 443 42.45 39.52 -7.21
N LEU A 444 41.92 38.37 -6.74
CA LEU A 444 40.65 37.81 -7.20
C LEU A 444 39.43 38.33 -6.42
N VAL A 445 39.65 38.89 -5.23
CA VAL A 445 38.58 39.27 -4.28
C VAL A 445 38.63 40.75 -3.85
N SER A 446 39.56 41.53 -4.38
CA SER A 446 39.76 42.95 -4.03
C SER A 446 38.56 43.84 -4.34
N ASP A 447 37.59 43.34 -5.12
CA ASP A 447 36.31 43.96 -5.41
C ASP A 447 35.27 43.77 -4.29
N ILE A 448 35.42 42.74 -3.45
CA ILE A 448 34.45 42.39 -2.40
C ILE A 448 34.99 42.57 -0.97
N VAL A 449 36.30 42.70 -0.80
CA VAL A 449 36.93 42.90 0.51
C VAL A 449 38.08 43.90 0.43
N ARG A 450 38.27 44.68 1.50
CA ARG A 450 39.48 45.50 1.70
C ARG A 450 40.51 44.69 2.46
N ALA A 451 41.77 44.72 2.03
CA ALA A 451 42.86 44.07 2.71
C ALA A 451 44.16 44.89 2.62
N GLY A 452 44.89 44.96 3.72
CA GLY A 452 46.16 45.67 3.82
C GLY A 452 47.36 44.72 3.73
N PRO A 453 48.45 45.09 3.02
CA PRO A 453 49.66 44.29 2.99
C PRO A 453 50.34 44.27 4.37
N GLN A 454 50.91 43.12 4.73
CA GLN A 454 51.70 42.93 5.95
C GLN A 454 53.21 42.85 5.61
N GLU A 455 54.05 42.84 6.64
CA GLU A 455 55.49 42.65 6.50
C GLU A 455 55.80 41.36 5.69
N PRO A 456 56.72 41.42 4.72
CA PRO A 456 57.13 40.25 3.95
C PRO A 456 57.67 39.14 4.87
N ILE A 457 57.23 37.91 4.65
CA ILE A 457 57.68 36.76 5.43
C ILE A 457 58.38 35.73 4.57
N ARG A 458 59.48 35.17 5.11
CA ARG A 458 60.15 34.01 4.55
C ARG A 458 59.66 32.75 5.25
N MET A 459 59.21 31.79 4.46
CA MET A 459 58.65 30.54 4.97
C MET A 459 59.56 29.37 4.63
N LYS A 460 59.74 28.46 5.57
CA LYS A 460 60.51 27.23 5.35
C LYS A 460 59.89 26.42 4.20
N GLY A 461 60.67 26.17 3.15
CA GLY A 461 60.23 25.42 1.95
C GLY A 461 59.66 26.27 0.82
N ILE A 462 59.60 27.60 0.96
CA ILE A 462 59.20 28.53 -0.10
C ILE A 462 60.37 29.50 -0.32
N SER A 463 60.96 29.47 -1.52
CA SER A 463 62.16 30.26 -1.84
C SER A 463 61.88 31.74 -2.10
N ARG A 464 60.64 32.10 -2.42
CA ARG A 464 60.20 33.48 -2.65
C ARG A 464 59.72 34.15 -1.36
N GLU A 465 59.95 35.45 -1.22
CA GLU A 465 59.27 36.27 -0.21
C GLU A 465 57.79 36.37 -0.55
N VAL A 466 56.95 36.17 0.46
CA VAL A 466 55.49 36.28 0.34
C VAL A 466 55.05 37.48 1.16
N VAL A 467 54.26 38.36 0.54
CA VAL A 467 53.60 39.48 1.20
C VAL A 467 52.17 39.06 1.54
N PRO A 468 51.84 38.83 2.82
CA PRO A 468 50.48 38.48 3.22
C PRO A 468 49.56 39.71 3.17
N TYR A 469 48.28 39.50 2.90
CA TYR A 469 47.25 40.54 2.91
C TYR A 469 46.23 40.24 4.01
N ALA A 470 46.16 41.07 5.05
CA ALA A 470 45.17 40.90 6.11
C ALA A 470 43.88 41.63 5.74
N ILE A 471 42.74 40.95 5.81
CA ILE A 471 41.43 41.58 5.57
C ILE A 471 41.18 42.64 6.65
N GLU A 472 40.77 43.83 6.22
CA GLU A 472 40.46 44.97 7.08
C GLU A 472 38.98 45.00 7.47
N GLY A 473 38.69 45.50 8.67
CA GLY A 473 37.34 45.59 9.23
C GLY A 473 37.13 44.58 10.37
N ASP A 474 36.20 44.90 11.27
CA ASP A 474 35.86 43.98 12.35
C ASP A 474 34.97 42.86 11.81
N LEU A 475 35.62 41.74 11.49
CA LEU A 475 34.99 40.54 10.95
C LEU A 475 34.02 39.89 11.95
N ALA A 476 34.07 40.29 13.23
CA ALA A 476 33.17 39.84 14.29
C ALA A 476 32.05 40.86 14.60
N ALA A 477 32.05 42.07 14.01
CA ALA A 477 31.14 43.18 14.35
C ALA A 477 29.67 43.04 13.88
N GLU A 478 29.23 41.83 13.53
CA GLU A 478 27.80 41.48 13.45
C GLU A 478 27.41 40.47 14.54
N ALA A 479 28.12 40.47 15.67
CA ALA A 479 27.42 40.21 16.93
C ALA A 479 26.27 41.23 17.02
N PRO A 480 25.08 40.87 17.55
CA PRO A 480 24.00 41.84 17.71
C PRO A 480 24.56 43.11 18.35
N GLU A 481 24.10 44.30 17.93
CA GLU A 481 24.54 45.64 18.41
C GLU A 481 24.48 45.80 19.95
N THR A 482 24.07 44.76 20.64
CA THR A 482 23.89 44.63 22.07
C THR A 482 25.13 44.08 22.77
N VAL A 483 26.11 43.46 22.10
CA VAL A 483 27.31 42.92 22.76
C VAL A 483 28.59 43.68 22.37
N PHE A 484 29.14 44.44 23.32
CA PHE A 484 30.41 45.17 23.18
C PHE A 484 31.50 44.48 24.00
N SER A 485 32.63 44.13 23.37
CA SER A 485 33.76 43.54 24.10
C SER A 485 35.10 43.95 23.52
N GLU A 486 36.03 44.34 24.38
CA GLU A 486 37.40 44.69 24.00
C GLU A 486 38.37 44.18 25.06
N HIS A 487 39.46 43.54 24.61
CA HIS A 487 40.51 43.05 25.49
C HIS A 487 41.89 43.46 24.94
N ALA A 488 42.53 44.41 25.61
CA ALA A 488 43.83 44.97 25.27
C ALA A 488 44.64 45.27 26.54
N ARG A 489 45.91 45.65 26.42
CA ARG A 489 46.78 45.92 27.58
C ARG A 489 46.24 47.10 28.39
N GLY A 490 45.62 46.81 29.54
CA GLY A 490 45.00 47.81 30.43
C GLY A 490 43.52 48.11 30.13
N ILE A 491 42.89 47.39 29.19
CA ILE A 491 41.47 47.48 28.85
C ILE A 491 40.90 46.07 28.88
N ASP A 492 39.94 45.83 29.77
CA ASP A 492 39.21 44.57 29.85
C ASP A 492 37.74 44.86 30.15
N PHE A 493 36.88 44.77 29.13
CA PHE A 493 35.44 44.91 29.34
C PHE A 493 34.62 44.04 28.37
N TYR A 494 33.49 43.55 28.90
CA TYR A 494 32.46 42.82 28.17
C TYR A 494 31.10 43.34 28.64
N ILE A 495 30.27 43.76 27.71
CA ILE A 495 28.95 44.35 27.97
C ILE A 495 27.97 43.68 27.02
N ASP A 496 26.98 42.99 27.58
CA ASP A 496 25.82 42.46 26.86
C ASP A 496 24.59 43.27 27.29
N VAL A 497 24.09 44.10 26.39
CA VAL A 497 22.96 45.02 26.59
C VAL A 497 21.63 44.24 26.70
N ASP A 498 21.50 43.08 26.05
CA ASP A 498 20.30 42.25 26.14
C ASP A 498 20.21 41.48 27.46
N ALA A 499 21.36 41.22 28.10
CA ALA A 499 21.43 40.57 29.39
C ALA A 499 21.31 41.54 30.59
N LEU A 500 21.09 42.85 30.35
CA LEU A 500 20.94 43.83 31.42
C LEU A 500 19.57 43.71 32.10
N GLU A 501 19.58 43.43 33.40
CA GLU A 501 18.41 43.56 34.26
C GLU A 501 17.97 45.05 34.36
N ALA A 502 16.70 45.29 34.75
CA ALA A 502 16.06 46.61 34.68
C ALA A 502 16.82 47.76 35.39
N ASP A 503 17.66 47.45 36.37
CA ASP A 503 18.51 48.37 37.13
C ASP A 503 19.99 48.35 36.70
N GLY A 504 20.39 47.38 35.87
CA GLY A 504 21.75 47.22 35.33
C GLY A 504 22.13 48.29 34.31
N ALA A 505 21.20 48.72 33.47
CA ALA A 505 21.46 49.72 32.42
C ALA A 505 21.85 51.09 33.00
N ALA A 506 21.20 51.53 34.09
CA ALA A 506 21.51 52.79 34.75
C ALA A 506 22.90 52.78 35.42
N ARG A 507 23.26 51.65 36.06
CA ARG A 507 24.59 51.45 36.67
C ARG A 507 25.69 51.43 35.61
N LEU A 508 25.47 50.70 34.52
CA LEU A 508 26.41 50.61 33.40
C LEU A 508 26.67 51.98 32.79
N ARG A 509 25.59 52.73 32.46
CA ARG A 509 25.70 54.07 31.87
C ARG A 509 26.50 55.02 32.76
N LYS A 510 26.25 55.02 34.07
CA LYS A 510 27.01 55.83 35.03
C LYS A 510 28.50 55.47 35.00
N ARG A 511 28.82 54.17 35.03
CA ARG A 511 30.21 53.71 35.11
C ARG A 511 30.99 53.96 33.83
N LEU A 512 30.35 53.85 32.66
CA LEU A 512 30.95 54.20 31.38
C LEU A 512 31.26 55.70 31.30
N LEU A 513 30.34 56.56 31.74
CA LEU A 513 30.56 58.02 31.77
C LEU A 513 31.70 58.41 32.72
N GLU A 514 31.79 57.79 33.90
CA GLU A 514 32.91 58.00 34.84
C GLU A 514 34.26 57.56 34.25
N THR A 515 34.27 56.41 33.57
CA THR A 515 35.46 55.87 32.92
C THR A 515 35.91 56.75 31.75
N LEU A 516 34.98 57.17 30.89
CA LEU A 516 35.22 58.12 29.79
C LEU A 516 35.85 59.41 30.31
N ALA A 517 35.28 60.02 31.35
CA ALA A 517 35.84 61.24 31.94
C ALA A 517 37.24 61.04 32.53
N ALA A 518 37.57 59.84 33.04
CA ALA A 518 38.92 59.51 33.51
C ALA A 518 39.92 59.32 32.35
N VAL A 519 39.50 58.67 31.27
CA VAL A 519 40.29 58.50 30.05
C VAL A 519 40.54 59.85 29.37
N ASP A 520 39.51 60.69 29.22
CA ASP A 520 39.62 62.03 28.64
C ASP A 520 40.59 62.92 29.41
N ARG A 521 40.57 62.87 30.75
CA ARG A 521 41.56 63.58 31.60
C ARG A 521 42.99 63.08 31.38
N ARG A 522 43.18 61.77 31.16
CA ARG A 522 44.49 61.20 30.85
C ARG A 522 44.96 61.60 29.45
N MET A 523 44.06 61.67 28.49
CA MET A 523 44.37 62.10 27.11
C MET A 523 44.64 63.60 27.01
N THR A 524 43.97 64.43 27.82
CA THR A 524 44.16 65.90 27.85
C THR A 524 45.30 66.35 28.78
N GLY A 525 45.74 65.51 29.72
CA GLY A 525 46.79 65.81 30.70
C GLY A 525 48.25 65.63 30.23
N SER A 526 48.50 65.26 28.97
CA SER A 526 49.87 65.02 28.44
C SER A 526 50.48 66.19 27.65
N GLY A 527 50.02 67.43 27.82
CA GLY A 527 50.61 68.57 27.12
C GLY A 527 50.30 69.91 27.78
N ALA A 528 51.21 70.37 28.64
CA ALA A 528 51.23 71.77 29.06
C ALA A 528 52.40 72.48 28.33
N PRO A 529 52.17 73.61 27.63
CA PRO A 529 53.23 74.57 27.35
C PRO A 529 53.30 75.60 28.49
N SER A 530 54.54 75.91 28.90
CA SER A 530 54.89 76.98 29.85
C SER A 530 54.41 78.36 29.38
N PRO A 531 54.10 79.31 30.28
CA PRO A 531 53.74 80.67 29.88
C PRO A 531 55.01 81.53 29.70
N GLU A 532 55.15 82.16 28.54
CA GLU A 532 56.05 83.32 28.34
C GLU A 532 55.27 84.65 28.42
N PRO A 533 55.92 85.76 28.81
CA PRO A 533 55.28 86.94 29.36
C PRO A 533 54.94 88.02 28.32
N GLN A 534 53.88 88.79 28.57
CA GLN A 534 53.49 89.96 27.76
C GLN A 534 54.33 91.21 28.11
N PRO A 535 54.60 92.11 27.14
CA PRO A 535 55.26 93.39 27.39
C PRO A 535 54.26 94.55 27.62
N GLY A 536 54.53 95.28 28.71
CA GLY A 536 54.37 96.73 28.96
C GLY A 536 53.22 97.57 28.39
N ALA A 537 52.55 98.31 29.27
CA ALA A 537 52.22 99.73 29.08
C ALA A 537 52.11 100.48 30.43
N LEU A 538 52.71 101.66 30.46
CA LEU A 538 52.89 102.60 31.57
C LEU A 538 51.58 103.22 32.14
N GLN A 539 51.55 103.38 33.48
CA GLN A 539 51.28 104.59 34.33
C GLN A 539 50.13 105.58 33.98
N PRO A 540 49.63 106.44 34.91
CA PRO A 540 50.34 107.03 36.07
C PRO A 540 49.56 107.28 37.38
N ALA A 541 50.33 107.78 38.35
CA ALA A 541 50.00 108.82 39.34
C ALA A 541 49.21 108.49 40.63
N ALA A 542 49.99 108.54 41.73
CA ALA A 542 49.81 109.40 42.92
C ALA A 542 48.50 109.36 43.72
N ALA A 543 48.60 108.97 44.99
CA ALA A 543 48.51 109.86 46.16
C ALA A 543 48.31 109.03 47.45
N GLY A 544 49.02 109.39 48.53
CA GLY A 544 48.80 108.89 49.88
C GLY A 544 50.05 108.39 50.56
#